data_AF-E3NBF6-F1
#
_entry.id   AF-E3NBF6-F1
#
_cell.length_a   1.000
_cell.length_b   1.000
_cell.length_c   1.000
_cell.angle_alpha   90.00
_cell.angle_beta   90.00
_cell.angle_gamma   90.00
#
_symmetry.space_group_name_H-M   'P 1'
#
loop_
_entity.id
_entity.type
_entity.pdbx_description
1 polymer ?
#
loop_
_entity_poly.entity_id
_entity_poly.type
_entity_poly.pdbx_seq_one_letter_code
_entity_poly.pdbx_strand_id
1 'polypeptide(L)'
;MESKASKNQSKGTKPPSTESVVVLQQVPIKPLTKPLTYPSMVSVVEFISFGRRKQLYAKCPTIRKLEERLPYHLERMEIQTIGPGYIILRFENVSIGYFGSNNESDGKIAMWCSGKRVKRSTGLSLYEATEKFALYNLSRPGTTIKTLETKFTPKCILNCIPLTIENYVVDCNEWDEWIIRTTRPVKTLQTDFIIRHDTIKYAKHVTVTRPAHLPIRIHTDILSEWNCESITIERKLTHMEVLDYCRRVSKRTDRLIGSVFKSKLGGYSTELFEMLSRELNARKITLKIFGGGLLQFATIHINESTELVIS
;
A
#
# COMPACT_ATOMS: atom_id res chain seq x y z
N MET A 1 -35.25 -64.52 62.80
CA MET A 1 -34.24 -63.47 62.57
C MET A 1 -32.88 -64.17 62.45
N GLU A 2 -32.47 -64.91 61.41
CA GLU A 2 -32.58 -64.76 59.95
C GLU A 2 -32.29 -63.32 59.48
N SER A 3 -31.38 -63.01 58.55
CA SER A 3 -30.73 -63.84 57.52
C SER A 3 -29.52 -63.12 56.89
N LYS A 4 -28.46 -63.91 56.62
CA LYS A 4 -27.53 -63.98 55.48
C LYS A 4 -27.13 -62.72 54.65
N ALA A 5 -25.80 -62.63 54.49
CA ALA A 5 -25.00 -62.40 53.29
C ALA A 5 -25.66 -61.95 51.97
N SER A 6 -24.99 -61.04 51.24
CA SER A 6 -24.52 -61.34 49.88
C SER A 6 -23.53 -60.30 49.34
N LYS A 7 -22.48 -60.81 48.68
CA LYS A 7 -21.70 -60.11 47.65
C LYS A 7 -22.63 -59.58 46.56
N ASN A 8 -22.28 -58.47 45.91
CA ASN A 8 -22.50 -58.34 44.47
C ASN A 8 -21.39 -57.55 43.79
N GLN A 9 -20.79 -58.20 42.80
CA GLN A 9 -19.98 -57.61 41.74
C GLN A 9 -20.87 -56.73 40.86
N SER A 10 -20.36 -55.63 40.34
CA SER A 10 -20.73 -55.21 38.99
C SER A 10 -19.48 -55.10 38.13
N LYS A 11 -19.55 -55.82 37.02
CA LYS A 11 -18.62 -55.88 35.90
C LYS A 11 -18.93 -54.73 34.94
N GLY A 12 -17.90 -54.28 34.22
CA GLY A 12 -18.00 -53.55 32.94
C GLY A 12 -18.22 -52.04 33.15
N THR A 13 -17.49 -51.13 32.53
CA THR A 13 -16.80 -51.21 31.23
C THR A 13 -15.63 -50.24 31.27
N LYS A 14 -14.41 -50.72 31.01
CA LYS A 14 -13.22 -49.87 30.88
C LYS A 14 -13.27 -49.20 29.50
N PRO A 15 -13.24 -47.86 29.37
CA PRO A 15 -13.03 -47.23 28.08
C PRO A 15 -11.59 -47.48 27.62
N PRO A 16 -11.33 -47.49 26.30
CA PRO A 16 -10.17 -48.10 25.70
C PRO A 16 -8.88 -47.35 26.03
N SER A 17 -7.83 -48.15 26.18
CA SER A 17 -6.43 -47.75 26.18
C SER A 17 -5.99 -47.24 24.81
N THR A 18 -5.01 -46.33 24.86
CA THR A 18 -4.03 -45.99 23.82
C THR A 18 -4.56 -45.15 22.66
N GLU A 19 -4.16 -43.88 22.60
CA GLU A 19 -3.06 -43.44 21.72
C GLU A 19 -2.87 -41.92 21.77
N SER A 20 -1.61 -41.51 21.80
CA SER A 20 -1.11 -40.21 21.31
C SER A 20 -1.44 -38.94 22.12
N VAL A 21 -1.02 -38.91 23.39
CA VAL A 21 -0.44 -37.64 23.88
C VAL A 21 0.93 -37.55 23.22
N VAL A 22 0.98 -36.90 22.06
CA VAL A 22 2.22 -36.41 21.47
C VAL A 22 2.80 -35.40 22.45
N VAL A 23 3.59 -35.90 23.39
CA VAL A 23 4.62 -35.12 24.05
C VAL A 23 5.49 -34.64 22.91
N LEU A 24 5.33 -33.37 22.52
CA LEU A 24 6.31 -32.67 21.71
C LEU A 24 7.60 -32.71 22.53
N GLN A 25 8.39 -33.77 22.33
CA GLN A 25 9.79 -33.79 22.70
C GLN A 25 10.37 -32.53 22.07
N GLN A 26 10.72 -31.57 22.93
CA GLN A 26 11.64 -30.51 22.57
C GLN A 26 12.88 -31.21 22.06
N VAL A 27 13.01 -31.27 20.73
CA VAL A 27 14.24 -31.69 20.08
C VAL A 27 15.33 -30.83 20.70
N PRO A 28 16.35 -31.41 21.36
CA PRO A 28 17.44 -30.64 21.92
C PRO A 28 18.05 -29.86 20.77
N ILE A 29 17.88 -28.55 20.75
CA ILE A 29 18.58 -27.69 19.80
C ILE A 29 20.05 -27.81 20.21
N LYS A 30 20.81 -28.65 19.48
CA LYS A 30 22.27 -28.70 19.61
C LYS A 30 22.77 -27.25 19.54
N PRO A 31 23.63 -26.80 20.47
CA PRO A 31 24.21 -25.48 20.37
C PRO A 31 24.90 -25.39 19.01
N LEU A 32 24.52 -24.37 18.24
CA LEU A 32 25.08 -24.13 16.91
C LEU A 32 26.57 -23.86 17.08
N THR A 33 27.40 -24.88 16.86
CA THR A 33 28.86 -24.84 17.07
C THR A 33 29.62 -24.08 15.97
N LYS A 34 28.94 -23.60 14.93
CA LYS A 34 29.51 -22.70 13.93
C LYS A 34 28.94 -21.30 14.16
N PRO A 35 29.77 -20.27 14.40
CA PRO A 35 29.27 -18.89 14.42
C PRO A 35 28.60 -18.59 13.08
N LEU A 36 27.47 -17.87 13.08
CA LEU A 36 26.90 -17.41 11.82
C LEU A 36 28.00 -16.66 11.05
N THR A 37 28.23 -17.07 9.81
CA THR A 37 29.13 -16.33 8.93
C THR A 37 28.57 -14.94 8.72
N TYR A 38 29.45 -13.96 8.49
CA TYR A 38 29.05 -12.57 8.27
C TYR A 38 27.95 -12.44 7.19
N PRO A 39 28.01 -13.15 6.04
CA PRO A 39 26.93 -13.14 5.05
C PRO A 39 25.59 -13.67 5.57
N SER A 40 25.59 -14.76 6.35
CA SER A 40 24.35 -15.31 6.91
C SER A 40 23.70 -14.35 7.92
N MET A 41 24.49 -13.64 8.72
CA MET A 41 23.96 -12.60 9.62
C MET A 41 23.37 -11.42 8.85
N VAL A 42 24.04 -10.98 7.78
CA VAL A 42 23.55 -9.90 6.90
C VAL A 42 22.17 -10.25 6.36
N SER A 43 22.02 -11.42 5.72
CA SER A 43 20.73 -11.83 5.14
C SER A 43 19.64 -11.96 6.21
N VAL A 44 19.95 -12.55 7.36
CA VAL A 44 18.95 -12.69 8.43
C VAL A 44 18.51 -11.32 8.95
N VAL A 45 19.43 -10.39 9.21
CA VAL A 45 19.09 -9.06 9.73
C VAL A 45 18.33 -8.23 8.69
N GLU A 46 18.65 -8.37 7.41
CA GLU A 46 18.00 -7.63 6.32
C GLU A 46 16.51 -7.97 6.19
N PHE A 47 16.16 -9.26 6.24
CA PHE A 47 14.79 -9.74 6.02
C PHE A 47 13.95 -9.91 7.30
N ILE A 48 14.52 -9.66 8.48
CA ILE A 48 13.73 -9.59 9.71
C ILE A 48 12.85 -8.33 9.70
N SER A 49 11.62 -8.45 10.21
CA SER A 49 10.67 -7.34 10.30
C SER A 49 11.24 -6.11 11.02
N PHE A 50 10.78 -4.93 10.58
CA PHE A 50 11.28 -3.64 11.07
C PHE A 50 11.30 -3.57 12.61
N GLY A 51 10.19 -3.95 13.26
CA GLY A 51 10.09 -3.92 14.72
C GLY A 51 11.05 -4.86 15.44
N ARG A 52 11.23 -6.09 14.93
CA ARG A 52 12.20 -7.03 15.48
C ARG A 52 13.61 -6.52 15.32
N ARG A 53 13.92 -5.89 14.20
CA ARG A 53 15.22 -5.29 13.94
C ARG A 53 15.53 -4.12 14.89
N LYS A 54 14.54 -3.27 15.21
CA LYS A 54 14.69 -2.23 16.24
C LYS A 54 14.86 -2.78 17.65
N GLN A 55 14.20 -3.90 17.99
CA GLN A 55 14.42 -4.59 19.26
C GLN A 55 15.85 -5.13 19.38
N LEU A 56 16.35 -5.75 18.31
CA LEU A 56 17.72 -6.26 18.27
C LEU A 56 18.74 -5.12 18.35
N TYR A 57 18.53 -4.02 17.61
CA TYR A 57 19.38 -2.83 17.66
C TYR A 57 19.52 -2.27 19.09
N ALA A 58 18.42 -2.27 19.85
CA ALA A 58 18.42 -1.81 21.23
C ALA A 58 19.19 -2.75 22.18
N LYS A 59 19.00 -4.07 22.03
CA LYS A 59 19.54 -5.09 22.95
C LYS A 59 20.97 -5.53 22.63
N CYS A 60 21.38 -5.43 21.37
CA CYS A 60 22.63 -6.02 20.87
C CYS A 60 23.48 -4.94 20.18
N PRO A 61 24.39 -4.26 20.91
CA PRO A 61 25.24 -3.21 20.34
C PRO A 61 26.07 -3.64 19.13
N THR A 62 26.50 -4.90 19.11
CA THR A 62 27.33 -5.50 18.05
C THR A 62 26.67 -5.45 16.68
N ILE A 63 25.33 -5.50 16.60
CA ILE A 63 24.61 -5.49 15.32
C ILE A 63 24.28 -4.08 14.82
N ARG A 64 24.51 -3.01 15.61
CA ARG A 64 24.08 -1.65 15.25
C ARG A 64 24.70 -1.19 13.94
N LYS A 65 26.02 -1.26 13.82
CA LYS A 65 26.74 -0.87 12.59
C LYS A 65 26.28 -1.65 11.36
N LEU A 66 25.90 -2.93 11.55
CA LEU A 66 25.34 -3.75 10.48
C LEU A 66 23.93 -3.29 10.14
N GLU A 67 23.05 -3.18 11.15
CA GLU A 67 21.66 -2.72 11.02
C GLU A 67 21.59 -1.41 10.26
N GLU A 68 22.45 -0.44 10.58
CA GLU A 68 22.42 0.92 10.04
C GLU A 68 22.66 0.97 8.53
N ARG A 69 23.33 -0.04 7.97
CA ARG A 69 23.72 -0.10 6.56
C ARG A 69 22.76 -0.88 5.69
N LEU A 70 21.98 -1.81 6.25
CA LEU A 70 21.12 -2.67 5.42
C LEU A 70 19.80 -1.96 5.10
N PRO A 71 19.25 -2.19 3.89
CA PRO A 71 17.93 -1.69 3.51
C PRO A 71 16.82 -2.33 4.35
N TYR A 72 15.60 -1.83 4.16
CA TYR A 72 14.39 -2.50 4.65
C TYR A 72 13.56 -3.06 3.49
N HIS A 73 12.89 -4.18 3.77
CA HIS A 73 11.84 -4.76 2.92
C HIS A 73 10.51 -4.67 3.66
N LEU A 74 9.81 -3.56 3.48
CA LEU A 74 8.59 -3.25 4.23
C LEU A 74 7.38 -3.76 3.45
N GLU A 75 6.54 -4.58 4.10
CA GLU A 75 5.29 -5.04 3.50
C GLU A 75 4.26 -3.89 3.41
N ARG A 76 4.16 -3.10 4.48
CA ARG A 76 3.23 -1.95 4.54
C ARG A 76 3.81 -0.82 5.38
N MET A 77 3.67 0.39 4.86
CA MET A 77 4.00 1.62 5.56
C MET A 77 2.85 2.62 5.43
N GLU A 78 2.44 3.23 6.55
CA GLU A 78 1.51 4.35 6.57
C GLU A 78 2.21 5.59 7.14
N ILE A 79 1.99 6.71 6.49
CA ILE A 79 2.51 8.02 6.89
C ILE A 79 1.33 8.97 6.95
N GLN A 80 1.13 9.59 8.10
CA GLN A 80 0.04 10.53 8.28
C GLN A 80 0.49 11.78 9.01
N THR A 81 0.11 12.96 8.52
CA THR A 81 0.14 14.19 9.33
C THR A 81 -1.20 14.36 10.02
N ILE A 82 -1.21 14.67 11.32
CA ILE A 82 -2.42 14.94 12.09
C ILE A 82 -2.38 16.36 12.64
N GLY A 83 -3.29 17.20 12.16
CA GLY A 83 -3.33 18.62 12.53
C GLY A 83 -2.03 19.37 12.19
N PRO A 84 -1.79 20.53 12.82
CA PRO A 84 -0.58 21.31 12.58
C PRO A 84 0.69 20.73 13.27
N GLY A 85 0.56 19.66 14.07
CA GLY A 85 1.52 19.41 15.14
C GLY A 85 2.47 18.22 14.98
N TYR A 86 2.08 17.14 14.27
CA TYR A 86 2.92 15.93 14.27
C TYR A 86 2.63 14.92 13.14
N ILE A 87 3.66 14.11 12.91
CA ILE A 87 3.66 12.99 11.96
C ILE A 87 3.44 11.70 12.74
N ILE A 88 2.65 10.78 12.19
CA ILE A 88 2.57 9.39 12.60
C ILE A 88 3.14 8.53 11.47
N LEU A 89 4.08 7.66 11.83
CA LEU A 89 4.63 6.63 10.98
C LEU A 89 4.16 5.27 11.49
N ARG A 90 3.67 4.41 10.61
CA ARG A 90 3.33 3.03 10.94
C ARG A 90 4.07 2.10 10.01
N PHE A 91 4.89 1.24 10.58
CA PHE A 91 5.69 0.21 9.93
C PHE A 91 5.16 -1.14 10.43
N GLU A 92 4.36 -1.84 9.64
CA GLU A 92 3.82 -3.16 10.01
C GLU A 92 3.15 -3.17 11.41
N ASN A 93 3.85 -3.65 12.44
CA ASN A 93 3.40 -3.74 13.83
C ASN A 93 4.01 -2.69 14.77
N VAL A 94 4.75 -1.73 14.20
CA VAL A 94 5.40 -0.62 14.90
C VAL A 94 4.75 0.70 14.49
N SER A 95 4.35 1.50 15.46
CA SER A 95 3.86 2.85 15.21
C SER A 95 4.71 3.86 15.97
N ILE A 96 5.05 4.97 15.33
CA ILE A 96 5.93 6.01 15.85
C ILE A 96 5.25 7.36 15.65
N GLY A 97 5.25 8.18 16.69
CA GLY A 97 4.66 9.52 16.66
C GLY A 97 4.10 9.91 18.01
N TYR A 98 3.17 10.85 18.00
CA TYR A 98 2.39 11.16 19.20
C TYR A 98 1.32 10.10 19.43
N PHE A 99 1.18 9.64 20.66
CA PHE A 99 0.05 8.79 21.04
C PHE A 99 -0.54 9.18 22.42
N GLY A 100 -0.35 10.43 22.85
CA GLY A 100 -0.78 10.93 24.17
C GLY A 100 -2.05 11.78 24.10
N SER A 101 -2.84 11.74 25.17
CA SER A 101 -3.80 12.79 25.50
C SER A 101 -3.09 13.78 26.44
N ASN A 102 -3.19 15.08 26.14
CA ASN A 102 -2.98 16.18 27.10
C ASN A 102 -1.55 16.66 27.37
N ASN A 103 -0.65 16.80 26.38
CA ASN A 103 0.30 17.92 26.28
C ASN A 103 1.20 17.71 25.04
N GLU A 104 0.95 18.49 23.98
CA GLU A 104 1.72 18.49 22.73
C GLU A 104 3.19 18.94 22.89
N SER A 105 3.55 19.51 24.04
CA SER A 105 4.79 20.27 24.24
C SER A 105 5.99 19.49 24.80
N ASP A 106 5.85 18.21 25.14
CA ASP A 106 6.92 17.48 25.84
C ASP A 106 8.07 16.97 24.93
N GLY A 107 7.99 17.12 23.60
CA GLY A 107 9.05 16.69 22.66
C GLY A 107 9.37 15.18 22.71
N LYS A 108 8.45 14.37 23.23
CA LYS A 108 8.59 12.93 23.43
C LYS A 108 8.02 12.18 22.24
N ILE A 109 8.87 11.44 21.53
CA ILE A 109 8.40 10.41 20.59
C ILE A 109 8.00 9.17 21.37
N ALA A 110 6.85 8.61 21.03
CA ALA A 110 6.46 7.29 21.47
C ALA A 110 6.61 6.30 20.31
N MET A 111 7.28 5.19 20.58
CA MET A 111 7.26 3.99 19.73
C MET A 111 6.35 2.96 20.38
N TRP A 112 5.38 2.48 19.62
CA TRP A 112 4.47 1.42 19.99
C TRP A 112 4.84 0.16 19.22
N CYS A 113 5.14 -0.93 19.92
CA CYS A 113 5.44 -2.22 19.30
C CYS A 113 4.83 -3.33 20.15
N SER A 114 3.97 -4.16 19.55
CA SER A 114 3.40 -5.35 20.21
C SER A 114 2.77 -5.06 21.59
N GLY A 115 2.00 -3.97 21.70
CA GLY A 115 1.31 -3.57 22.93
C GLY A 115 2.18 -2.87 23.98
N LYS A 116 3.49 -2.72 23.74
CA LYS A 116 4.39 -1.96 24.62
C LYS A 116 4.66 -0.58 24.04
N ARG A 117 4.45 0.46 24.86
CA ARG A 117 4.82 1.85 24.54
C ARG A 117 6.18 2.17 25.16
N VAL A 118 7.12 2.59 24.34
CA VAL A 118 8.39 3.16 24.77
C VAL A 118 8.39 4.64 24.42
N LYS A 119 8.54 5.51 25.42
CA LYS A 119 8.66 6.96 25.22
C LYS A 119 10.13 7.35 25.32
N ARG A 120 10.60 8.22 24.42
CA ARG A 120 11.93 8.79 24.48
C ARG A 120 11.85 10.30 24.32
N SER A 121 12.46 11.03 25.26
CA SER A 121 12.66 12.47 25.10
C SER A 121 13.78 12.70 24.08
N THR A 122 13.57 13.62 23.15
CA THR A 122 14.53 13.93 22.08
C THR A 122 15.13 15.32 22.21
N GLY A 123 14.56 16.19 23.03
CA GLY A 123 14.92 17.62 23.11
C GLY A 123 14.54 18.42 21.86
N LEU A 124 13.83 17.80 20.91
CA LEU A 124 13.32 18.42 19.69
C LEU A 124 11.80 18.53 19.75
N SER A 125 11.22 19.35 18.88
CA SER A 125 9.78 19.27 18.65
C SER A 125 9.40 17.88 18.14
N LEU A 126 8.16 17.48 18.38
CA LEU A 126 7.70 16.17 17.96
C LEU A 126 7.74 15.97 16.44
N TYR A 127 7.41 17.03 15.70
CA TYR A 127 7.49 17.05 14.24
C TYR A 127 8.92 16.79 13.77
N GLU A 128 9.89 17.60 14.21
CA GLU A 128 11.30 17.47 13.81
C GLU A 128 11.88 16.11 14.19
N ALA A 129 11.54 15.60 15.37
CA ALA A 129 12.03 14.33 15.84
C ALA A 129 11.49 13.18 14.94
N THR A 130 10.22 13.24 14.55
CA THR A 130 9.58 12.20 13.72
C THR A 130 10.01 12.31 12.27
N GLU A 131 10.21 13.53 11.78
CA GLU A 131 10.83 13.83 10.49
C GLU A 131 12.23 13.23 10.39
N LYS A 132 13.11 13.53 11.36
CA LYS A 132 14.47 12.96 11.40
C LYS A 132 14.43 11.43 11.43
N PHE A 133 13.50 10.85 12.18
CA PHE A 133 13.32 9.41 12.20
C PHE A 133 12.89 8.86 10.84
N ALA A 134 11.92 9.49 10.17
CA ALA A 134 11.45 9.10 8.85
C ALA A 134 12.59 9.17 7.83
N LEU A 135 13.23 10.34 7.71
CA LEU A 135 14.32 10.58 6.77
C LEU A 135 15.46 9.58 6.96
N TYR A 136 15.89 9.34 8.20
CA TYR A 136 16.98 8.42 8.50
C TYR A 136 16.68 6.96 8.12
N ASN A 137 15.45 6.48 8.35
CA ASN A 137 15.11 5.08 8.08
C ASN A 137 14.69 4.86 6.62
N LEU A 138 14.00 5.82 6.00
CA LEU A 138 13.50 5.71 4.62
C LEU A 138 14.59 6.01 3.61
N SER A 139 15.53 6.90 3.93
CA SER A 139 16.62 7.25 3.01
C SER A 139 17.75 6.22 2.97
N ARG A 140 17.48 4.96 3.31
CA ARG A 140 18.44 3.87 3.22
C ARG A 140 18.44 3.29 1.80
N PRO A 141 19.56 3.34 1.06
CA PRO A 141 19.64 2.81 -0.29
C PRO A 141 19.19 1.35 -0.38
N GLY A 142 18.41 1.00 -1.39
CA GLY A 142 17.87 -0.34 -1.57
C GLY A 142 16.60 -0.65 -0.78
N THR A 143 16.10 0.29 0.04
CA THR A 143 14.82 0.09 0.74
C THR A 143 13.66 -0.07 -0.24
N THR A 144 12.88 -1.13 -0.05
CA THR A 144 11.71 -1.46 -0.85
C THR A 144 10.46 -1.48 0.01
N ILE A 145 9.38 -0.90 -0.51
CA ILE A 145 8.07 -0.85 0.16
C ILE A 145 7.04 -1.47 -0.78
N LYS A 146 6.36 -2.51 -0.33
CA LYS A 146 5.32 -3.13 -1.17
C LYS A 146 4.05 -2.28 -1.21
N THR A 147 3.60 -1.76 -0.07
CA THR A 147 2.47 -0.83 -0.02
C THR A 147 2.82 0.39 0.82
N LEU A 148 2.84 1.56 0.21
CA LEU A 148 2.96 2.85 0.88
C LEU A 148 1.61 3.56 0.89
N GLU A 149 1.19 4.01 2.06
CA GLU A 149 -0.02 4.82 2.24
C GLU A 149 0.38 6.17 2.83
N THR A 150 -0.02 7.25 2.18
CA THR A 150 0.22 8.61 2.68
C THR A 150 -1.09 9.36 2.82
N LYS A 151 -1.33 9.92 4.00
CA LYS A 151 -2.50 10.75 4.34
C LYS A 151 -2.03 12.11 4.83
N PHE A 152 -2.50 13.21 4.24
CA PHE A 152 -1.96 14.53 4.56
C PHE A 152 -0.41 14.52 4.53
N THR A 153 0.15 14.05 3.40
CA THR A 153 1.57 13.69 3.27
C THR A 153 2.47 14.81 3.81
N PRO A 154 3.32 14.51 4.81
CA PRO A 154 4.24 15.51 5.34
C PRO A 154 5.31 15.86 4.28
N LYS A 155 5.48 17.16 4.04
CA LYS A 155 6.44 17.70 3.05
C LYS A 155 7.85 17.16 3.23
N CYS A 156 8.27 16.92 4.47
CA CYS A 156 9.61 16.44 4.75
C CYS A 156 9.92 15.10 4.09
N ILE A 157 8.93 14.24 3.85
CA ILE A 157 9.16 12.90 3.28
C ILE A 157 9.44 12.97 1.78
N LEU A 158 9.09 14.09 1.13
CA LEU A 158 9.49 14.36 -0.25
C LEU A 158 11.00 14.56 -0.40
N ASN A 159 11.69 14.87 0.70
CA ASN A 159 13.16 14.98 0.74
C ASN A 159 13.86 13.62 0.91
N CYS A 160 13.12 12.51 1.03
CA CYS A 160 13.73 11.19 0.99
C CYS A 160 14.40 10.94 -0.36
N ILE A 161 15.43 10.09 -0.38
CA ILE A 161 15.89 9.53 -1.66
C ILE A 161 14.72 8.83 -2.36
N PRO A 162 14.70 8.73 -3.70
CA PRO A 162 13.65 8.01 -4.40
C PRO A 162 13.48 6.60 -3.83
N LEU A 163 12.24 6.23 -3.53
CA LEU A 163 11.91 4.95 -2.90
C LEU A 163 11.48 3.93 -3.95
N THR A 164 11.77 2.66 -3.69
CA THR A 164 11.25 1.56 -4.52
C THR A 164 9.90 1.13 -3.98
N ILE A 165 8.82 1.57 -4.62
CA ILE A 165 7.44 1.32 -4.17
C ILE A 165 6.72 0.45 -5.20
N GLU A 166 5.99 -0.59 -4.75
CA GLU A 166 5.12 -1.37 -5.65
C GLU A 166 3.72 -0.77 -5.75
N ASN A 167 3.05 -0.55 -4.62
CA ASN A 167 1.71 0.01 -4.53
C ASN A 167 1.74 1.30 -3.72
N TYR A 168 1.17 2.37 -4.26
CA TYR A 168 1.16 3.67 -3.59
C TYR A 168 -0.27 4.18 -3.48
N VAL A 169 -0.74 4.41 -2.26
CA VAL A 169 -2.05 4.99 -1.99
C VAL A 169 -1.86 6.34 -1.37
N VAL A 170 -2.54 7.33 -1.94
CA VAL A 170 -2.47 8.68 -1.44
C VAL A 170 -3.85 9.30 -1.31
N ASP A 171 -4.08 9.89 -0.15
CA ASP A 171 -5.40 10.33 0.26
C ASP A 171 -5.32 11.65 1.05
N CYS A 172 -6.37 12.46 0.93
CA CYS A 172 -6.62 13.68 1.69
C CYS A 172 -5.46 14.71 1.64
N ASN A 173 -4.87 14.98 0.47
CA ASN A 173 -3.79 15.97 0.37
C ASN A 173 -4.28 17.32 -0.16
N GLU A 174 -3.93 18.44 0.48
CA GLU A 174 -4.45 19.75 0.05
C GLU A 174 -3.56 20.48 -0.97
N TRP A 175 -2.38 19.94 -1.31
CA TRP A 175 -1.29 20.65 -2.01
C TRP A 175 -0.94 19.97 -3.34
N ASP A 176 -0.15 20.60 -4.22
CA ASP A 176 0.22 20.02 -5.52
C ASP A 176 1.51 19.18 -5.50
N GLU A 177 2.23 19.18 -4.37
CA GLU A 177 3.54 18.54 -4.21
C GLU A 177 3.55 17.58 -3.02
N TRP A 178 2.88 16.42 -3.13
CA TRP A 178 2.87 15.40 -2.06
C TRP A 178 3.26 14.01 -2.55
N ILE A 179 3.56 13.87 -3.85
CA ILE A 179 3.90 12.58 -4.43
C ILE A 179 5.38 12.33 -4.25
N ILE A 180 5.69 11.21 -3.59
CA ILE A 180 7.07 10.78 -3.41
C ILE A 180 7.64 10.35 -4.75
N ARG A 181 8.89 10.74 -5.00
CA ARG A 181 9.67 10.27 -6.15
C ARG A 181 10.01 8.80 -5.99
N THR A 182 9.86 8.04 -7.06
CA THR A 182 10.09 6.60 -7.07
C THR A 182 11.27 6.24 -7.97
N THR A 183 12.01 5.19 -7.61
CA THR A 183 13.14 4.69 -8.41
C THR A 183 12.70 4.02 -9.71
N ARG A 184 11.45 3.53 -9.74
CA ARG A 184 10.82 2.84 -10.86
C ARG A 184 9.31 3.11 -10.85
N PRO A 185 8.63 2.99 -12.01
CA PRO A 185 7.18 3.00 -12.09
C PRO A 185 6.49 2.16 -11.02
N VAL A 186 5.54 2.76 -10.29
CA VAL A 186 4.67 2.02 -9.37
C VAL A 186 3.70 1.15 -10.16
N LYS A 187 3.38 -0.02 -9.62
CA LYS A 187 2.45 -0.98 -10.23
C LYS A 187 1.02 -0.50 -10.08
N THR A 188 0.65 -0.07 -8.88
CA THR A 188 -0.67 0.52 -8.62
C THR A 188 -0.50 1.83 -7.87
N LEU A 189 -1.22 2.85 -8.33
CA LEU A 189 -1.32 4.15 -7.69
C LEU A 189 -2.79 4.48 -7.44
N GLN A 190 -3.13 4.85 -6.22
CA GLN A 190 -4.42 5.40 -5.86
C GLN A 190 -4.24 6.85 -5.40
N THR A 191 -5.07 7.75 -5.91
CA THR A 191 -5.00 9.19 -5.59
C THR A 191 -6.38 9.86 -5.65
N ASP A 192 -6.56 10.95 -4.93
CA ASP A 192 -7.71 11.84 -4.99
C ASP A 192 -7.57 13.06 -5.93
N PHE A 193 -6.43 13.20 -6.63
CA PHE A 193 -6.15 14.32 -7.54
C PHE A 193 -5.65 13.90 -8.93
N ILE A 194 -5.83 14.82 -9.88
CA ILE A 194 -5.31 14.73 -11.24
C ILE A 194 -4.26 15.84 -11.38
N ILE A 195 -2.98 15.50 -11.20
CA ILE A 195 -1.85 16.44 -11.28
C ILE A 195 -0.76 15.94 -12.22
N ARG A 196 0.11 16.87 -12.65
CA ARG A 196 1.29 16.55 -13.46
C ARG A 196 2.42 16.10 -12.55
N HIS A 197 2.69 14.80 -12.53
CA HIS A 197 3.83 14.26 -11.79
C HIS A 197 4.31 12.94 -12.41
N ASP A 198 5.63 12.76 -12.52
CA ASP A 198 6.23 11.60 -13.19
C ASP A 198 5.82 10.26 -12.56
N THR A 199 5.79 10.17 -11.23
CA THR A 199 5.30 8.97 -10.53
C THR A 199 3.88 8.58 -10.94
N ILE A 200 2.98 9.54 -11.22
CA ILE A 200 1.64 9.23 -11.75
C ILE A 200 1.73 8.85 -13.22
N LYS A 201 2.39 9.72 -14.01
CA LYS A 201 2.47 9.59 -15.47
C LYS A 201 2.96 8.22 -15.90
N TYR A 202 3.93 7.66 -15.19
CA TYR A 202 4.54 6.37 -15.54
C TYR A 202 4.01 5.20 -14.70
N ALA A 203 3.07 5.41 -13.77
CA ALA A 203 2.44 4.31 -13.04
C ALA A 203 1.73 3.36 -14.01
N LYS A 204 1.78 2.04 -13.74
CA LYS A 204 1.11 1.05 -14.61
C LYS A 204 -0.41 1.18 -14.53
N HIS A 205 -0.95 1.20 -13.32
CA HIS A 205 -2.37 1.33 -13.08
C HIS A 205 -2.64 2.47 -12.10
N VAL A 206 -3.47 3.43 -12.51
CA VAL A 206 -3.86 4.57 -11.68
C VAL A 206 -5.36 4.50 -11.39
N THR A 207 -5.73 4.67 -10.13
CA THR A 207 -7.12 4.79 -9.69
C THR A 207 -7.30 6.16 -9.04
N VAL A 208 -8.18 6.98 -9.60
CA VAL A 208 -8.56 8.26 -9.03
C VAL A 208 -9.82 8.06 -8.19
N THR A 209 -9.66 8.08 -6.87
CA THR A 209 -10.71 7.91 -5.87
C THR A 209 -10.80 9.18 -5.04
N ARG A 210 -11.87 9.96 -5.18
CA ARG A 210 -12.15 11.08 -4.26
C ARG A 210 -13.47 10.85 -3.57
N PRO A 211 -13.60 11.18 -2.27
CA PRO A 211 -14.88 11.14 -1.58
C PRO A 211 -15.94 11.96 -2.33
N ALA A 212 -17.17 11.44 -2.40
CA ALA A 212 -18.26 12.01 -3.19
C ALA A 212 -18.60 13.48 -2.84
N HIS A 213 -18.26 13.93 -1.64
CA HIS A 213 -18.54 15.28 -1.15
C HIS A 213 -17.48 16.32 -1.55
N LEU A 214 -16.34 15.92 -2.13
CA LEU A 214 -15.31 16.85 -2.60
C LEU A 214 -15.29 16.91 -4.14
N PRO A 215 -15.34 18.11 -4.75
CA PRO A 215 -15.29 18.23 -6.20
C PRO A 215 -13.89 17.85 -6.69
N ILE A 216 -13.78 16.75 -7.46
CA ILE A 216 -12.64 16.55 -8.37
C ILE A 216 -12.78 17.54 -9.51
N ARG A 217 -11.81 18.43 -9.74
CA ARG A 217 -11.70 19.12 -11.02
C ARG A 217 -11.07 18.15 -12.02
N ILE A 218 -11.81 17.81 -13.06
CA ILE A 218 -11.32 16.91 -14.11
C ILE A 218 -10.46 17.74 -15.07
N HIS A 219 -9.15 17.57 -14.97
CA HIS A 219 -8.18 18.17 -15.88
C HIS A 219 -7.89 17.16 -17.00
N THR A 220 -8.74 17.15 -18.02
CA THR A 220 -8.61 16.23 -19.18
C THR A 220 -7.28 16.42 -19.92
N ASP A 221 -6.74 17.63 -19.92
CA ASP A 221 -5.42 17.96 -20.44
C ASP A 221 -4.32 17.20 -19.69
N ILE A 222 -4.30 17.29 -18.36
CA ILE A 222 -3.31 16.59 -17.52
C ILE A 222 -3.49 15.08 -17.62
N LEU A 223 -4.73 14.60 -17.52
CA LEU A 223 -5.06 13.18 -17.59
C LEU A 223 -4.60 12.56 -18.91
N SER A 224 -4.73 13.31 -20.01
CA SER A 224 -4.32 12.86 -21.34
C SER A 224 -2.80 12.69 -21.48
N GLU A 225 -1.98 13.26 -20.59
CA GLU A 225 -0.52 13.12 -20.58
C GLU A 225 -0.03 11.85 -19.88
N TRP A 226 -0.89 11.18 -19.10
CA TRP A 226 -0.53 9.98 -18.35
C TRP A 226 -0.31 8.78 -19.30
N ASN A 227 0.83 8.11 -19.16
CA ASN A 227 1.27 6.95 -19.95
C ASN A 227 1.06 5.64 -19.19
N CYS A 228 -0.12 5.49 -18.61
CA CYS A 228 -0.51 4.31 -17.84
C CYS A 228 -1.09 3.21 -18.73
N GLU A 229 -0.90 1.96 -18.34
CA GLU A 229 -1.59 0.80 -18.94
C GLU A 229 -3.09 0.86 -18.61
N SER A 230 -3.45 1.31 -17.40
CA SER A 230 -4.86 1.53 -17.05
C SER A 230 -5.05 2.76 -16.17
N ILE A 231 -6.10 3.53 -16.46
CA ILE A 231 -6.57 4.66 -15.66
C ILE A 231 -8.03 4.38 -15.29
N THR A 232 -8.35 4.40 -14.01
CA THR A 232 -9.72 4.25 -13.49
C THR A 232 -10.12 5.51 -12.75
N ILE A 233 -11.23 6.13 -13.13
CA ILE A 233 -11.81 7.28 -12.42
C ILE A 233 -13.11 6.82 -11.77
N GLU A 234 -13.13 6.76 -10.44
CA GLU A 234 -14.31 6.27 -9.72
C GLU A 234 -15.47 7.25 -9.69
N ARG A 235 -15.25 8.50 -10.08
CA ARG A 235 -16.30 9.51 -10.21
C ARG A 235 -17.04 9.38 -11.54
N LYS A 236 -18.30 9.79 -11.54
CA LYS A 236 -19.07 10.03 -12.77
C LYS A 236 -18.51 11.20 -13.56
N LEU A 237 -18.01 10.88 -14.76
CA LEU A 237 -17.65 11.82 -15.80
C LEU A 237 -18.86 12.11 -16.69
N THR A 238 -18.88 13.31 -17.25
CA THR A 238 -19.80 13.70 -18.33
C THR A 238 -19.32 13.14 -19.67
N HIS A 239 -20.23 13.02 -20.64
CA HIS A 239 -19.87 12.57 -21.99
C HIS A 239 -18.82 13.49 -22.63
N MET A 240 -18.92 14.80 -22.39
CA MET A 240 -17.98 15.80 -22.93
C MET A 240 -16.58 15.67 -22.34
N GLU A 241 -16.44 15.39 -21.04
CA GLU A 241 -15.13 15.16 -20.42
C GLU A 241 -14.44 13.91 -20.99
N VAL A 242 -15.20 12.82 -21.16
CA VAL A 242 -14.66 11.59 -21.78
C VAL A 242 -14.28 11.83 -23.23
N LEU A 243 -15.12 12.51 -24.00
CA LEU A 243 -14.84 12.84 -25.40
C LEU A 243 -13.60 13.74 -25.53
N ASP A 244 -13.47 14.78 -24.71
CA ASP A 244 -12.31 15.67 -24.73
C ASP A 244 -11.02 14.92 -24.39
N TYR A 245 -11.04 14.05 -23.37
CA TYR A 245 -9.93 13.16 -23.06
C TYR A 245 -9.56 12.27 -24.27
N CYS A 246 -10.55 11.62 -24.89
CA CYS A 246 -10.31 10.74 -26.03
C CYS A 246 -9.75 11.49 -27.26
N ARG A 247 -10.25 12.69 -27.54
CA ARG A 247 -9.76 13.57 -28.62
C ARG A 247 -8.30 13.99 -28.43
N ARG A 248 -7.87 14.18 -27.18
CA ARG A 248 -6.47 14.51 -26.87
C ARG A 248 -5.58 13.28 -27.01
N VAL A 249 -6.04 12.15 -26.46
CA VAL A 249 -5.30 10.90 -26.48
C VAL A 249 -5.14 10.33 -27.88
N SER A 250 -6.15 10.44 -28.75
CA SER A 250 -6.09 9.93 -30.14
C SER A 250 -5.03 10.59 -31.00
N LYS A 251 -4.53 11.77 -30.60
CA LYS A 251 -3.46 12.49 -31.29
C LYS A 251 -2.06 12.09 -30.83
N ARG A 252 -1.95 11.25 -29.80
CA ARG A 252 -0.67 10.85 -29.21
C ARG A 252 -0.12 9.61 -29.89
N THR A 253 1.19 9.61 -30.17
CA THR A 253 1.89 8.48 -30.77
C THR A 253 2.66 7.62 -29.76
N ASP A 254 2.86 8.12 -28.53
CA ASP A 254 3.66 7.50 -27.48
C ASP A 254 2.84 6.64 -26.50
N ARG A 255 1.61 6.28 -26.87
CA ARG A 255 0.69 5.53 -26.01
C ARG A 255 1.06 4.05 -25.96
N LEU A 256 0.90 3.44 -24.79
CA LEU A 256 1.02 2.00 -24.61
C LEU A 256 -0.12 1.26 -25.34
N ILE A 257 0.23 0.16 -25.99
CA ILE A 257 -0.70 -0.74 -26.66
C ILE A 257 -1.69 -1.31 -25.63
N GLY A 258 -2.98 -1.31 -25.96
CA GLY A 258 -4.03 -1.86 -25.09
C GLY A 258 -4.32 -1.02 -23.85
N SER A 259 -3.97 0.27 -23.85
CA SER A 259 -4.27 1.14 -22.71
C SER A 259 -5.78 1.20 -22.44
N VAL A 260 -6.15 1.11 -21.15
CA VAL A 260 -7.56 1.05 -20.73
C VAL A 260 -7.93 2.27 -19.91
N PHE A 261 -8.96 2.99 -20.34
CA PHE A 261 -9.60 4.04 -19.56
C PHE A 261 -10.93 3.55 -19.02
N LYS A 262 -11.07 3.54 -17.69
CA LYS A 262 -12.29 3.17 -16.99
C LYS A 262 -12.87 4.38 -16.29
N SER A 263 -14.16 4.62 -16.41
CA SER A 263 -14.82 5.65 -15.61
C SER A 263 -16.20 5.20 -15.16
N LYS A 264 -16.63 5.64 -13.97
CA LYS A 264 -18.02 5.40 -13.53
C LYS A 264 -18.99 6.28 -14.30
N LEU A 265 -19.12 6.08 -15.60
CA LEU A 265 -20.13 6.75 -16.42
C LEU A 265 -21.50 6.47 -15.81
N GLY A 266 -22.25 7.53 -15.50
CA GLY A 266 -23.63 7.30 -15.09
C GLY A 266 -24.46 7.11 -16.34
N GLY A 267 -24.70 5.85 -16.64
CA GLY A 267 -25.34 5.41 -17.86
C GLY A 267 -24.35 5.42 -19.01
N TYR A 268 -24.02 4.24 -19.54
CA TYR A 268 -23.57 4.12 -20.91
C TYR A 268 -24.71 4.59 -21.81
N SER A 269 -24.78 5.89 -22.05
CA SER A 269 -25.73 6.45 -22.99
C SER A 269 -25.28 6.03 -24.39
N THR A 270 -26.24 5.62 -25.21
CA THR A 270 -26.05 5.46 -26.66
C THR A 270 -25.39 6.72 -27.25
N GLU A 271 -25.72 7.89 -26.69
CA GLU A 271 -25.19 9.20 -27.04
C GLU A 271 -23.65 9.28 -26.97
N LEU A 272 -23.00 8.84 -25.88
CA LEU A 272 -21.52 8.87 -25.81
C LEU A 272 -20.90 7.99 -26.90
N PHE A 273 -21.45 6.80 -27.12
CA PHE A 273 -20.93 5.90 -28.17
C PHE A 273 -21.14 6.48 -29.57
N GLU A 274 -22.27 7.12 -29.84
CA GLU A 274 -22.53 7.81 -31.10
C GLU A 274 -21.54 8.96 -31.32
N MET A 275 -21.28 9.77 -30.28
CA MET A 275 -20.29 10.85 -30.34
C MET A 275 -18.88 10.30 -30.63
N LEU A 276 -18.46 9.28 -29.89
CA LEU A 276 -17.14 8.64 -30.09
C LEU A 276 -17.03 7.98 -31.48
N SER A 277 -18.09 7.34 -31.95
CA SER A 277 -18.13 6.74 -33.30
C SER A 277 -18.05 7.80 -34.39
N ARG A 278 -18.78 8.91 -34.25
CA ARG A 278 -18.83 9.99 -35.25
C ARG A 278 -17.51 10.73 -35.36
N GLU A 279 -16.85 10.98 -34.23
CA GLU A 279 -15.68 11.87 -34.20
C GLU A 279 -14.34 11.15 -34.17
N LEU A 280 -14.28 9.95 -33.60
CA LEU A 280 -13.04 9.20 -33.39
C LEU A 280 -13.08 7.82 -34.03
N ASN A 281 -14.10 7.53 -34.87
CA ASN A 281 -14.33 6.23 -35.51
C ASN A 281 -14.30 5.07 -34.50
N ALA A 282 -14.77 5.32 -33.27
CA ALA A 282 -14.76 4.33 -32.21
C ALA A 282 -15.70 3.16 -32.55
N ARG A 283 -15.25 1.93 -32.28
CA ARG A 283 -16.07 0.73 -32.42
C ARG A 283 -16.70 0.39 -31.09
N LYS A 284 -18.04 0.32 -31.06
CA LYS A 284 -18.79 -0.18 -29.90
C LYS A 284 -18.74 -1.70 -29.87
N ILE A 285 -18.36 -2.27 -28.74
CA ILE A 285 -18.38 -3.70 -28.50
C ILE A 285 -19.33 -3.99 -27.35
N THR A 286 -20.17 -5.01 -27.51
CA THR A 286 -21.15 -5.43 -26.51
C THR A 286 -20.97 -6.92 -26.26
N LEU A 287 -20.65 -7.29 -25.02
CA LEU A 287 -20.48 -8.68 -24.59
C LEU A 287 -21.61 -9.06 -23.62
N LYS A 288 -22.25 -10.21 -23.87
CA LYS A 288 -23.18 -10.82 -22.91
C LYS A 288 -22.37 -11.67 -21.93
N ILE A 289 -22.52 -11.39 -20.64
CA ILE A 289 -21.87 -12.13 -19.56
C ILE A 289 -22.79 -13.26 -19.11
N PHE A 290 -22.20 -14.38 -18.68
CA PHE A 290 -22.93 -15.48 -18.07
C PHE A 290 -23.72 -14.95 -16.84
N GLY A 291 -25.04 -15.12 -16.84
CA GLY A 291 -25.95 -14.51 -15.85
C GLY A 291 -26.78 -13.32 -16.37
N GLY A 292 -26.70 -12.98 -17.67
CA GLY A 292 -27.61 -12.04 -18.32
C GLY A 292 -27.20 -10.57 -18.31
N GLY A 293 -26.04 -10.25 -17.73
CA GLY A 293 -25.48 -8.89 -17.78
C GLY A 293 -24.92 -8.53 -19.17
N LEU A 294 -25.00 -7.25 -19.54
CA LEU A 294 -24.39 -6.69 -20.75
C LEU A 294 -23.19 -5.83 -20.35
N LEU A 295 -22.00 -6.18 -20.85
CA LEU A 295 -20.81 -5.33 -20.79
C LEU A 295 -20.71 -4.54 -22.10
N GLN A 296 -20.59 -3.22 -22.03
CA GLN A 296 -20.40 -2.37 -23.21
C GLN A 296 -19.09 -1.61 -23.07
N PHE A 297 -18.31 -1.54 -24.14
CA PHE A 297 -17.05 -0.77 -24.19
C PHE A 297 -16.83 -0.22 -25.61
N ALA A 298 -16.01 0.81 -25.71
CA ALA A 298 -15.60 1.39 -26.99
C ALA A 298 -14.10 1.18 -27.20
N THR A 299 -13.71 0.86 -28.43
CA THR A 299 -12.31 0.80 -28.84
C THR A 299 -12.03 1.90 -29.86
N ILE A 300 -10.98 2.69 -29.60
CA ILE A 300 -10.49 3.74 -30.51
C ILE A 300 -9.11 3.32 -30.98
N HIS A 301 -8.94 3.17 -32.29
CA HIS A 301 -7.62 2.96 -32.88
C HIS A 301 -6.89 4.30 -32.94
N ILE A 302 -5.73 4.37 -32.29
CA ILE A 302 -4.88 5.57 -32.29
C ILE A 302 -3.89 5.50 -33.47
N ASN A 303 -3.28 4.33 -33.68
CA ASN A 303 -2.49 4.02 -34.88
C ASN A 303 -2.58 2.51 -35.18
N GLU A 304 -1.80 2.01 -36.15
CA GLU A 304 -1.81 0.60 -36.58
C GLU A 304 -1.53 -0.42 -35.46
N SER A 305 -0.92 0.01 -34.36
CA SER A 305 -0.48 -0.86 -33.26
C SER A 305 -1.10 -0.52 -31.89
N THR A 306 -1.76 0.64 -31.76
CA THR A 306 -2.23 1.15 -30.47
C THR A 306 -3.74 1.38 -30.46
N GLU A 307 -4.37 0.89 -29.39
CA GLU A 307 -5.80 1.00 -29.16
C GLU A 307 -6.06 1.54 -27.76
N LEU A 308 -7.09 2.38 -27.64
CA LEU A 308 -7.65 2.84 -26.39
C LEU A 308 -8.99 2.14 -26.14
N VAL A 309 -9.09 1.42 -25.03
CA VAL A 309 -10.32 0.80 -24.57
C VAL A 309 -11.00 1.70 -23.54
N ILE A 310 -12.27 2.01 -23.75
CA ILE A 310 -13.10 2.82 -22.85
C ILE A 310 -14.15 1.92 -22.21
N SER A 311 -14.12 1.82 -20.88
CA SER A 311 -14.98 0.97 -20.05
C SER A 311 -15.46 1.67 -18.76
#